data_AF-A0A699Z5I4-F1
#
_entry.id   AF-A0A699Z5I4-F1
#
_cell.length_a   1.000
_cell.length_b   1.000
_cell.length_c   1.000
_cell.angle_alpha   90.00
_cell.angle_beta   90.00
_cell.angle_gamma   90.00
#
_symmetry.space_group_name_H-M   'P 1'
#
loop_
_entity.id
_entity.type
_entity.pdbx_description
1 polymer ?
#
loop_
_entity_poly.entity_id
_entity_poly.type
_entity_poly.pdbx_seq_one_letter_code
_entity_poly.pdbx_strand_id
1 'polypeptide(L)'
;GWRRMNFEEYFAWFSIYVDLHIQGSAAMGKPILLQEFNILSWKFSDQQRAALFQLAFDKLAASRSSGGALAGVMFWSAALQGVPDDGYNVYIDQQLAGANFITRSGTKLKDGGQDFYFVGTNAYWLVDAASYSGRNYRIPIFFEKAKGCT
;
A
#
# COMPACT_ATOMS: atom_id res chain seq x y z
N GLY A 1 13.56 -4.29 -30.06
CA GLY A 1 13.99 -4.84 -28.75
C GLY A 1 13.13 -4.26 -27.65
N TRP A 2 13.04 -4.93 -26.50
CA TRP A 2 12.29 -4.42 -25.34
C TRP A 2 12.97 -3.16 -24.79
N ARG A 3 12.25 -2.04 -24.79
CA ARG A 3 12.69 -0.80 -24.13
C ARG A 3 12.01 -0.69 -22.77
N ARG A 4 12.78 -0.33 -21.74
CA ARG A 4 12.23 -0.02 -20.41
C ARG A 4 11.43 1.27 -20.48
N MET A 5 10.23 1.27 -19.89
CA MET A 5 9.42 2.48 -19.74
C MET A 5 10.17 3.53 -18.90
N ASN A 6 10.04 4.79 -19.29
CA ASN A 6 10.32 5.93 -18.41
C ASN A 6 9.19 6.06 -17.36
N PHE A 7 9.26 7.07 -16.49
CA PHE A 7 8.27 7.24 -15.44
C PHE A 7 6.87 7.54 -16.00
N GLU A 8 6.75 8.48 -16.93
CA GLU A 8 5.47 8.91 -17.52
C GLU A 8 4.75 7.75 -18.21
N GLU A 9 5.50 6.95 -18.97
CA GLU A 9 5.00 5.76 -19.66
C GLU A 9 4.51 4.71 -18.66
N TYR A 10 5.28 4.43 -17.61
CA TYR A 10 4.89 3.48 -16.58
C TYR A 10 3.70 3.98 -15.76
N PHE A 11 3.67 5.27 -15.41
CA PHE A 11 2.59 5.88 -14.63
C PHE A 11 1.27 5.85 -15.38
N ALA A 12 1.28 6.21 -16.67
CA ALA A 12 0.10 6.13 -17.53
C ALA A 12 -0.36 4.67 -17.72
N TRP A 13 0.58 3.77 -17.99
CA TRP A 13 0.29 2.34 -18.11
C TRP A 13 -0.32 1.78 -16.83
N PHE A 14 0.25 2.10 -15.66
CA PHE A 14 -0.22 1.63 -14.36
C PHE A 14 -1.66 2.09 -14.09
N SER A 15 -1.98 3.35 -14.40
CA SER A 15 -3.35 3.86 -14.26
C SER A 15 -4.35 3.03 -15.06
N ILE A 16 -4.07 2.81 -16.35
CA ILE A 16 -4.91 2.04 -17.27
C ILE A 16 -5.00 0.58 -16.83
N TYR A 17 -3.85 -0.01 -16.45
CA TYR A 17 -3.77 -1.39 -15.97
C TYR A 17 -4.69 -1.62 -14.78
N VAL A 18 -4.63 -0.74 -13.77
CA VAL A 18 -5.50 -0.83 -12.59
C VAL A 18 -6.97 -0.66 -12.97
N ASP A 19 -7.31 0.32 -13.80
CA ASP A 19 -8.70 0.56 -14.22
C ASP A 19 -9.32 -0.64 -14.94
N LEU A 20 -8.58 -1.27 -15.85
CA LEU A 20 -9.05 -2.47 -16.54
C LEU A 20 -9.29 -3.64 -15.58
N HIS A 21 -8.46 -3.81 -14.56
CA HIS A 21 -8.64 -4.86 -13.55
C HIS A 21 -9.81 -4.59 -12.61
N ILE A 22 -10.06 -3.32 -12.29
CA ILE A 22 -11.25 -2.90 -11.54
C ILE A 22 -12.51 -3.20 -12.36
N GLN A 23 -12.55 -2.81 -13.63
CA GLN A 23 -13.69 -3.06 -14.52
C GLN A 23 -13.95 -4.55 -14.71
N GLY A 24 -12.90 -5.35 -14.96
CA GLY A 24 -13.01 -6.81 -15.09
C GLY A 24 -13.55 -7.46 -13.82
N SER A 25 -13.05 -7.06 -12.65
CA SER A 25 -13.52 -7.56 -11.36
C SER A 25 -14.98 -7.18 -11.08
N ALA A 26 -15.37 -5.94 -11.41
CA ALA A 26 -16.75 -5.47 -11.30
C ALA A 26 -17.70 -6.28 -12.20
N ALA A 27 -17.31 -6.58 -13.44
CA ALA A 27 -18.09 -7.40 -14.36
C ALA A 27 -18.30 -8.84 -13.85
N MET A 28 -17.37 -9.35 -13.02
CA MET A 28 -17.51 -10.63 -12.34
C MET A 28 -18.27 -10.56 -11.01
N GLY A 29 -18.68 -9.36 -10.56
CA GLY A 29 -19.27 -9.16 -9.23
C GLY A 29 -18.31 -9.47 -8.09
N LYS A 30 -17.00 -9.37 -8.31
CA LYS A 30 -15.96 -9.69 -7.31
C LYS A 30 -15.17 -8.45 -6.91
N PRO A 31 -14.82 -8.29 -5.63
CA PRO A 31 -13.86 -7.28 -5.22
C PRO A 31 -12.44 -7.63 -5.70
N ILE A 32 -11.59 -6.61 -5.84
CA ILE A 32 -10.17 -6.77 -6.15
C ILE A 32 -9.29 -6.06 -5.12
N LEU A 33 -8.16 -6.67 -4.82
CA LEU A 33 -7.06 -6.09 -4.05
C LEU A 33 -5.89 -5.86 -5.00
N LEU A 34 -5.40 -4.61 -5.09
CA LEU A 34 -4.13 -4.34 -5.73
C LEU A 34 -3.02 -4.70 -4.74
N GLN A 35 -2.55 -5.95 -4.77
CA GLN A 35 -1.72 -6.49 -3.69
C GLN A 35 -0.24 -6.12 -3.77
N GLU A 36 0.25 -5.70 -4.94
CA GLU A 36 1.65 -5.35 -5.17
C GLU A 36 1.75 -4.22 -6.20
N PHE A 37 2.36 -3.10 -5.79
CA PHE A 37 2.79 -2.03 -6.68
C PHE A 37 3.90 -1.23 -6.00
N ASN A 38 4.88 -0.76 -6.78
CA ASN A 38 5.89 0.25 -6.42
C ASN A 38 6.78 0.53 -7.65
N ILE A 39 7.76 1.41 -7.49
CA ILE A 39 8.84 1.67 -8.43
C ILE A 39 10.20 1.65 -7.73
N LEU A 40 11.24 1.33 -8.50
CA LEU A 40 12.61 1.18 -8.02
C LEU A 40 13.21 2.51 -7.55
N SER A 41 13.62 2.55 -6.29
CA SER A 41 14.22 3.72 -5.62
C SER A 41 15.51 4.21 -6.29
N TRP A 42 16.29 3.32 -6.88
CA TRP A 42 17.52 3.65 -7.60
C TRP A 42 17.29 4.13 -9.04
N LYS A 43 16.08 3.98 -9.58
CA LYS A 43 15.73 4.40 -10.95
C LYS A 43 14.86 5.66 -10.97
N PHE A 44 14.01 5.85 -9.96
CA PHE A 44 13.00 6.90 -9.93
C PHE A 44 13.09 7.69 -8.63
N SER A 45 12.65 8.95 -8.67
CA SER A 45 12.71 9.82 -7.50
C SER A 45 11.63 9.48 -6.46
N ASP A 46 11.84 9.93 -5.22
CA ASP A 46 10.82 9.81 -4.17
C ASP A 46 9.51 10.52 -4.55
N GLN A 47 9.59 11.65 -5.26
CA GLN A 47 8.40 12.35 -5.76
C GLN A 47 7.62 11.51 -6.77
N GLN A 48 8.32 10.81 -7.68
CA GLN A 48 7.71 9.89 -8.64
C GLN A 48 7.05 8.70 -7.94
N ARG A 49 7.70 8.16 -6.91
CA ARG A 49 7.16 7.07 -6.09
C ARG A 49 5.92 7.51 -5.31
N ALA A 50 5.97 8.70 -4.70
CA ALA A 50 4.84 9.29 -4.01
C ALA A 50 3.65 9.54 -4.95
N ALA A 51 3.90 10.04 -6.17
CA ALA A 51 2.83 10.24 -7.16
C ALA A 51 2.14 8.92 -7.54
N LEU A 52 2.91 7.83 -7.75
CA LEU A 52 2.36 6.51 -8.02
C LEU A 52 1.49 5.99 -6.87
N PHE A 53 1.93 6.22 -5.63
CA PHE A 53 1.20 5.82 -4.42
C PHE A 53 -0.10 6.61 -4.30
N GLN A 54 -0.03 7.93 -4.49
CA GLN A 54 -1.21 8.79 -4.50
C GLN A 54 -2.24 8.32 -5.55
N LEU A 55 -1.80 7.99 -6.77
CA LEU A 55 -2.70 7.47 -7.81
C LEU A 55 -3.43 6.18 -7.37
N ALA A 56 -2.73 5.25 -6.72
CA ALA A 56 -3.35 4.03 -6.21
C ALA A 56 -4.36 4.31 -5.09
N PHE A 57 -4.04 5.23 -4.17
CA PHE A 57 -4.94 5.65 -3.08
C PHE A 57 -6.16 6.42 -3.60
N ASP A 58 -5.98 7.32 -4.56
CA ASP A 58 -7.07 8.07 -5.20
C ASP A 58 -8.05 7.13 -5.89
N LYS A 59 -7.55 6.11 -6.62
CA LYS A 59 -8.40 5.09 -7.23
C LYS A 59 -9.18 4.28 -6.18
N LEU A 60 -8.56 3.96 -5.05
CA LEU A 60 -9.25 3.30 -3.93
C LEU A 60 -10.33 4.21 -3.33
N ALA A 61 -10.03 5.48 -3.11
CA ALA A 61 -10.99 6.47 -2.60
C ALA A 61 -12.18 6.64 -3.55
N ALA A 62 -11.92 6.76 -4.85
CA ALA A 62 -12.95 6.85 -5.89
C ALA A 62 -13.81 5.57 -5.95
N SER A 63 -13.18 4.39 -5.88
CA SER A 63 -13.92 3.13 -5.81
C SER A 63 -14.81 3.07 -4.57
N ARG A 64 -14.36 3.55 -3.40
CA ARG A 64 -15.21 3.59 -2.20
C ARG A 64 -16.41 4.51 -2.36
N SER A 65 -16.21 5.71 -2.90
CA SER A 65 -17.29 6.69 -3.05
C SER A 65 -18.33 6.25 -4.08
N SER A 66 -17.94 5.45 -5.07
CA SER A 66 -18.83 4.92 -6.10
C SER A 66 -19.36 3.50 -5.85
N GLY A 67 -18.96 2.83 -4.75
CA GLY A 67 -19.27 1.42 -4.53
C GLY A 67 -18.59 0.45 -5.53
N GLY A 68 -17.44 0.85 -6.07
CA GLY A 68 -16.65 0.10 -7.04
C GLY A 68 -15.94 -1.13 -6.47
N ALA A 69 -15.35 -1.93 -7.38
CA ALA A 69 -14.76 -3.23 -7.05
C ALA A 69 -13.39 -3.16 -6.35
N LEU A 70 -12.66 -2.04 -6.40
CA LEU A 70 -11.36 -1.94 -5.72
C LEU A 70 -11.59 -1.84 -4.20
N ALA A 71 -11.22 -2.90 -3.49
CA ALA A 71 -11.46 -3.05 -2.06
C ALA A 71 -10.25 -2.69 -1.19
N GLY A 72 -9.05 -2.59 -1.79
CA GLY A 72 -7.81 -2.27 -1.08
C GLY A 72 -6.61 -2.22 -2.00
N VAL A 73 -5.54 -1.59 -1.49
CA VAL A 73 -4.25 -1.48 -2.17
C VAL A 73 -3.12 -1.78 -1.17
N MET A 74 -2.07 -2.45 -1.62
CA MET A 74 -0.91 -2.84 -0.83
C MET A 74 0.35 -2.64 -1.65
N PHE A 75 1.29 -1.83 -1.14
CA PHE A 75 2.54 -1.56 -1.84
C PHE A 75 3.62 -2.57 -1.44
N TRP A 76 4.55 -2.84 -2.35
CA TRP A 76 5.76 -3.61 -2.06
C TRP A 76 6.94 -2.65 -1.92
N SER A 77 7.67 -2.55 -0.82
CA SER A 77 7.45 -3.24 0.44
C SER A 77 7.69 -2.28 1.60
N ALA A 78 7.14 -2.61 2.77
CA ALA A 78 7.57 -1.98 4.01
C ALA A 78 8.76 -2.77 4.58
N ALA A 79 9.79 -2.05 4.99
CA ALA A 79 11.00 -2.64 5.57
C ALA A 79 11.43 -1.88 6.82
N LEU A 80 12.07 -2.56 7.76
CA LEU A 80 12.81 -1.90 8.85
C LEU A 80 14.25 -1.65 8.39
N GLN A 81 14.96 -0.72 9.02
CA GLN A 81 16.40 -0.55 8.77
C GLN A 81 17.14 -1.87 9.00
N GLY A 82 18.12 -2.14 8.13
CA GLY A 82 18.90 -3.38 8.15
C GLY A 82 18.28 -4.55 7.37
N VAL A 83 17.04 -4.44 6.88
CA VAL A 83 16.48 -5.39 5.92
C VAL A 83 17.15 -5.17 4.54
N PRO A 84 17.60 -6.24 3.84
CA PRO A 84 18.13 -6.12 2.48
C PRO A 84 17.18 -5.35 1.56
N ASP A 85 17.74 -4.45 0.76
CA ASP A 85 16.97 -3.60 -0.14
C ASP A 85 17.05 -4.11 -1.58
N ASP A 86 15.90 -4.52 -2.11
CA ASP A 86 15.71 -4.93 -3.50
C ASP A 86 15.40 -3.75 -4.43
N GLY A 87 15.37 -2.52 -3.87
CA GLY A 87 15.03 -1.28 -4.55
C GLY A 87 13.59 -0.84 -4.31
N TYR A 88 12.78 -1.59 -3.57
CA TYR A 88 11.37 -1.25 -3.31
C TYR A 88 11.07 -0.94 -1.84
N ASN A 89 12.07 -0.98 -0.96
CA ASN A 89 11.85 -0.75 0.45
C ASN A 89 11.37 0.69 0.73
N VAL A 90 10.30 0.77 1.52
CA VAL A 90 9.83 1.99 2.21
C VAL A 90 10.09 1.78 3.70
N TYR A 91 10.95 2.62 4.29
CA TYR A 91 11.43 2.38 5.65
C TYR A 91 10.42 2.78 6.74
N ILE A 92 10.01 1.74 7.46
CA ILE A 92 9.09 1.53 8.57
C ILE A 92 9.28 2.18 9.93
N ASP A 93 10.49 2.61 10.22
CA ASP A 93 10.98 2.76 11.59
C ASP A 93 11.56 4.15 11.85
N GLN A 94 11.58 5.01 10.82
CA GLN A 94 11.73 6.45 11.01
C GLN A 94 10.50 6.99 11.75
N GLN A 95 10.75 7.65 12.89
CA GLN A 95 9.76 8.07 13.88
C GLN A 95 8.75 9.08 13.30
N LEU A 96 7.47 8.71 13.26
CA LEU A 96 6.35 9.63 13.00
C LEU A 96 5.68 9.93 14.34
N ALA A 97 5.76 11.19 14.79
CA ALA A 97 5.17 11.60 16.07
C ALA A 97 3.65 11.77 15.94
N GLY A 98 2.88 10.98 16.71
CA GLY A 98 1.54 11.34 17.19
C GLY A 98 0.33 10.83 16.41
N ALA A 99 -0.08 9.57 16.58
CA ALA A 99 -1.34 9.11 16.00
C ALA A 99 -2.10 8.02 16.78
N ASN A 100 -3.44 8.13 16.81
CA ASN A 100 -4.40 7.28 17.56
C ASN A 100 -4.59 5.86 16.98
N PHE A 101 -5.21 4.94 17.75
CA PHE A 101 -5.35 3.50 17.43
C PHE A 101 -6.67 3.14 16.73
N ILE A 102 -6.63 2.15 15.81
CA ILE A 102 -7.82 1.60 15.12
C ILE A 102 -8.71 0.86 16.11
N THR A 103 -10.00 1.18 16.12
CA THR A 103 -11.01 0.58 16.99
C THR A 103 -11.92 -0.38 16.20
N ARG A 104 -12.82 -1.12 16.85
CA ARG A 104 -13.79 -2.02 16.20
C ARG A 104 -15.22 -1.56 16.48
N SER A 105 -16.07 -1.58 15.45
CA SER A 105 -17.53 -1.44 15.60
C SER A 105 -18.24 -2.55 14.79
N GLY A 106 -18.89 -3.48 15.50
CA GLY A 106 -19.48 -4.67 14.87
C GLY A 106 -18.43 -5.49 14.11
N THR A 107 -18.72 -5.87 12.86
CA THR A 107 -17.79 -6.61 11.98
C THR A 107 -16.80 -5.69 11.23
N LYS A 108 -16.74 -4.40 11.58
CA LYS A 108 -15.93 -3.41 10.88
C LYS A 108 -14.82 -2.85 11.78
N LEU A 109 -13.63 -2.65 11.20
CA LEU A 109 -12.57 -1.86 11.82
C LEU A 109 -12.86 -0.36 11.63
N LYS A 110 -12.39 0.50 12.53
CA LYS A 110 -12.72 1.92 12.57
C LYS A 110 -11.52 2.82 12.84
N ASP A 111 -11.32 3.84 12.02
CA ASP A 111 -10.37 4.94 12.27
C ASP A 111 -11.15 6.25 12.43
N GLY A 112 -11.04 6.92 13.58
CA GLY A 112 -11.79 8.15 13.85
C GLY A 112 -13.32 8.03 13.65
N GLY A 113 -13.90 6.82 13.76
CA GLY A 113 -15.32 6.54 13.52
C GLY A 113 -15.67 6.14 12.07
N GLN A 114 -14.76 6.32 11.11
CA GLN A 114 -14.93 5.87 9.72
C GLN A 114 -14.53 4.40 9.56
N ASP A 115 -15.10 3.70 8.58
CA ASP A 115 -14.71 2.31 8.27
C ASP A 115 -13.24 2.27 7.87
N PHE A 116 -12.44 1.51 8.62
CA PHE A 116 -11.04 1.24 8.35
C PHE A 116 -10.93 0.06 7.40
N TYR A 117 -10.21 0.26 6.29
CA TYR A 117 -9.95 -0.74 5.28
C TYR A 117 -8.44 -0.95 5.16
N PHE A 118 -8.05 -2.19 4.89
CA PHE A 118 -6.66 -2.61 4.87
C PHE A 118 -5.88 -1.90 3.76
N VAL A 119 -4.97 -1.02 4.17
CA VAL A 119 -3.76 -0.70 3.42
C VAL A 119 -2.66 -1.52 4.07
N GLY A 120 -2.13 -2.48 3.32
CA GLY A 120 -1.20 -3.51 3.79
C GLY A 120 0.10 -3.49 3.01
N THR A 121 1.06 -4.32 3.42
CA THR A 121 2.18 -4.73 2.57
C THR A 121 2.20 -6.24 2.57
N ASN A 122 2.52 -6.83 1.43
CA ASN A 122 2.63 -8.27 1.23
C ASN A 122 3.99 -8.83 1.73
N ALA A 123 4.69 -8.09 2.58
CA ALA A 123 5.98 -8.47 3.15
C ALA A 123 5.82 -9.58 4.20
N TYR A 124 5.69 -10.83 3.75
CA TYR A 124 5.53 -12.00 4.62
C TYR A 124 6.66 -12.11 5.67
N TRP A 125 7.89 -11.67 5.31
CA TRP A 125 9.03 -11.67 6.23
C TRP A 125 8.86 -10.72 7.41
N LEU A 126 7.90 -9.78 7.43
CA LEU A 126 7.60 -9.01 8.64
C LEU A 126 7.02 -9.91 9.74
N VAL A 127 6.32 -10.98 9.38
CA VAL A 127 5.84 -12.00 10.33
C VAL A 127 7.02 -12.81 10.87
N ASP A 128 7.98 -13.17 10.02
CA ASP A 128 9.21 -13.85 10.44
C ASP A 128 10.12 -12.93 11.26
N ALA A 129 10.34 -11.68 10.85
CA ALA A 129 11.11 -10.71 11.61
C ALA A 129 10.49 -10.45 13.01
N ALA A 130 9.17 -10.42 13.10
CA ALA A 130 8.45 -10.31 14.38
C ALA A 130 8.56 -11.58 15.25
N SER A 131 8.74 -12.77 14.66
CA SER A 131 8.86 -14.03 15.40
C SER A 131 10.31 -14.37 15.79
N TYR A 132 11.30 -13.98 14.99
CA TYR A 132 12.71 -14.36 15.17
C TYR A 132 13.50 -13.46 16.14
N SER A 133 13.05 -12.24 16.44
CA SER A 133 13.79 -11.38 17.36
C SER A 133 13.21 -11.44 18.77
N GLY A 134 14.01 -11.86 19.75
CA GLY A 134 13.82 -11.55 21.18
C GLY A 134 13.89 -10.04 21.50
N ARG A 135 13.64 -9.18 20.51
CA ARG A 135 13.47 -7.73 20.61
C ARG A 135 12.02 -7.46 20.20
N ASN A 136 11.29 -6.75 21.04
CA ASN A 136 9.89 -6.39 20.87
C ASN A 136 9.64 -5.52 19.61
N TYR A 137 9.78 -6.04 18.39
CA TYR A 137 9.27 -5.40 17.19
C TYR A 137 7.78 -5.68 17.14
N ARG A 138 7.05 -4.83 17.85
CA ARG A 138 5.61 -4.92 17.96
C ARG A 138 5.01 -4.60 16.59
N ILE A 139 4.21 -5.54 16.09
CA ILE A 139 3.28 -5.43 14.95
C ILE A 139 2.50 -4.07 14.84
N PRO A 140 2.22 -3.30 15.91
CA PRO A 140 1.59 -1.98 15.81
C PRO A 140 2.31 -0.93 14.95
N ILE A 141 3.64 -0.99 14.75
CA ILE A 141 4.37 0.02 13.93
C ILE A 141 3.86 0.04 12.48
N PHE A 142 3.51 -1.13 11.93
CA PHE A 142 2.93 -1.23 10.60
C PHE A 142 1.62 -0.44 10.50
N PHE A 143 0.76 -0.59 11.52
CA PHE A 143 -0.51 0.11 11.62
C PHE A 143 -0.36 1.59 12.02
N GLU A 144 0.76 1.98 12.64
CA GLU A 144 1.10 3.38 12.92
C GLU A 144 1.47 4.17 11.65
N LYS A 145 2.04 3.50 10.64
CA LYS A 145 2.55 4.12 9.40
C LYS A 145 1.52 4.29 8.29
N ALA A 146 0.48 3.45 8.24
CA ALA A 146 -0.61 3.57 7.25
C ALA A 146 -1.45 4.87 7.38
N LYS A 147 -1.13 5.72 8.36
CA LYS A 147 -1.84 6.96 8.72
C LYS A 147 -1.48 8.18 7.87
N GLY A 148 -0.45 8.09 7.02
CA GLY A 148 0.11 9.25 6.29
C GLY A 148 -0.51 9.56 4.92
N CYS A 149 -1.52 8.80 4.47
CA CYS A 149 -2.13 8.97 3.16
C CYS A 149 -3.64 9.23 3.32
N THR A 150 -3.98 10.50 3.50
CA THR A 150 -5.33 11.05 3.26
C THR A 150 -5.46 11.54 1.84
#